data_AF-A0A9W6KIV1-F1
#
_entry.id   AF-A0A9W6KIV1-F1
#
_cell.length_a   1.000
_cell.length_b   1.000
_cell.length_c   1.000
_cell.angle_alpha   90.00
_cell.angle_beta   90.00
_cell.angle_gamma   90.00
#
_symmetry.space_group_name_H-M   'P 1'
#
loop_
_entity.id
_entity.type
_entity.pdbx_description
1 polymer ?
#
loop_
_entity_poly.entity_id
_entity_poly.type
_entity_poly.pdbx_seq_one_letter_code
_entity_poly.pdbx_strand_id
1 'polypeptide(L)'
;MAGKGVTTNAAVMAKTATDIDGAADRLTGMFNKLMSELTPLQSSWVGAGGSSFTQIKERFDTDVANLNVALRSIAQAVSTAGRDYTLSDDEMRQEMQQAGASAGEITRALMIN
;
A
#
# COMPACT_ATOMS: atom_id res chain seq x y z
N MET A 1 23.97 -13.70 4.65
CA MET A 1 22.80 -13.27 5.46
C MET A 1 22.00 -12.12 4.84
N ALA A 2 22.44 -11.45 3.76
CA ALA A 2 21.76 -10.27 3.19
C ALA A 2 20.37 -10.55 2.57
N GLY A 3 20.20 -11.64 1.81
CA GLY A 3 18.98 -11.86 1.03
C GLY A 3 17.72 -12.28 1.80
N LYS A 4 17.83 -12.62 3.09
CA LYS A 4 16.66 -12.98 3.92
C LYS A 4 15.94 -11.74 4.45
N GLY A 5 16.66 -10.63 4.64
CA GLY A 5 16.07 -9.36 5.10
C GLY A 5 15.24 -8.67 4.02
N VAL A 6 15.74 -8.65 2.77
CA VAL A 6 15.07 -7.94 1.67
C VAL A 6 13.78 -8.65 1.22
N THR A 7 13.84 -9.97 1.05
CA THR A 7 12.65 -10.79 0.76
C THR A 7 11.58 -10.69 1.86
N THR A 8 12.01 -10.61 3.13
CA THR A 8 11.10 -10.35 4.26
C THR A 8 10.45 -8.96 4.14
N ASN A 9 11.20 -7.92 3.80
CA ASN A 9 10.68 -6.56 3.67
C ASN A 9 9.67 -6.43 2.51
N ALA A 10 9.93 -7.05 1.36
CA ALA A 10 8.99 -7.06 0.24
C ALA A 10 7.66 -7.75 0.59
N ALA A 11 7.72 -8.89 1.29
CA ALA A 11 6.53 -9.58 1.77
C ALA A 11 5.74 -8.75 2.80
N VAL A 12 6.43 -8.04 3.69
CA VAL A 12 5.80 -7.13 4.65
C VAL A 12 5.10 -5.97 3.92
N MET A 13 5.75 -5.35 2.93
CA MET A 13 5.14 -4.28 2.12
C MET A 13 3.89 -4.76 1.38
N ALA A 14 3.95 -5.92 0.73
CA ALA A 14 2.79 -6.50 0.05
C ALA A 14 1.63 -6.75 1.02
N LYS A 15 1.93 -7.28 2.22
CA LYS A 15 0.91 -7.46 3.27
C LYS A 15 0.33 -6.11 3.72
N THR A 16 1.17 -5.11 3.93
CA THR A 16 0.74 -3.76 4.34
C THR A 16 -0.20 -3.14 3.30
N ALA A 17 0.08 -3.30 2.01
CA ALA A 17 -0.81 -2.83 0.95
C ALA A 17 -2.20 -3.49 1.05
N THR A 18 -2.26 -4.82 1.22
CA THR A 18 -3.52 -5.55 1.44
C THR A 18 -4.25 -5.10 2.71
N ASP A 19 -3.52 -4.85 3.80
CA ASP A 19 -4.11 -4.37 5.06
C ASP A 19 -4.72 -2.97 4.90
N ILE A 20 -4.09 -2.10 4.10
CA ILE A 20 -4.58 -0.76 3.75
C ILE A 20 -5.86 -0.85 2.91
N ASP A 21 -5.90 -1.70 1.89
CA ASP A 21 -7.09 -1.93 1.08
C ASP A 21 -8.25 -2.43 1.96
N GLY A 22 -7.98 -3.39 2.84
CA GLY A 22 -8.99 -3.87 3.80
C GLY A 22 -9.46 -2.80 4.78
N ALA A 23 -8.60 -1.84 5.16
CA ALA A 23 -9.01 -0.70 5.98
C ALA A 23 -9.90 0.28 5.18
N ALA A 24 -9.59 0.51 3.91
CA ALA A 24 -10.39 1.34 3.01
C ALA A 24 -11.82 0.79 2.85
N ASP A 25 -11.94 -0.51 2.62
CA ASP A 25 -13.23 -1.19 2.47
C ASP A 25 -14.06 -1.10 3.76
N ARG A 26 -13.43 -1.32 4.92
CA ARG A 26 -14.11 -1.17 6.23
C ARG A 26 -14.60 0.25 6.47
N LEU A 27 -13.78 1.25 6.17
CA LEU A 27 -14.16 2.66 6.31
C LEU A 27 -15.34 3.00 5.40
N THR A 28 -15.28 2.60 4.13
CA THR A 28 -16.38 2.76 3.16
C THR A 28 -17.66 2.09 3.65
N GLY A 29 -17.57 0.89 4.22
CA GLY A 29 -18.72 0.19 4.82
C GLY A 29 -19.33 0.92 6.01
N MET A 30 -18.50 1.40 6.94
CA MET A 30 -18.94 2.22 8.09
C MET A 30 -19.65 3.49 7.61
N PHE A 31 -19.13 4.11 6.56
CA PHE A 31 -19.70 5.29 5.95
C PHE A 31 -21.07 5.03 5.32
N ASN A 32 -21.20 4.00 4.50
CA ASN A 32 -22.49 3.64 3.92
C ASN A 32 -23.55 3.34 4.99
N LYS A 33 -23.14 2.70 6.10
CA LYS A 33 -24.01 2.45 7.26
C LYS A 33 -24.47 3.75 7.90
N LEU A 34 -23.55 4.67 8.18
CA LEU A 34 -23.88 5.98 8.74
C LEU A 34 -24.88 6.73 7.85
N MET A 35 -24.65 6.78 6.54
CA MET A 35 -25.56 7.48 5.62
C MET A 35 -26.95 6.85 5.57
N SER A 36 -27.03 5.52 5.63
CA SER A 36 -28.30 4.78 5.74
C SER A 36 -29.05 5.15 7.02
N GLU A 37 -28.35 5.26 8.16
CA GLU A 37 -28.93 5.64 9.44
C GLU A 37 -29.39 7.11 9.47
N LEU A 38 -28.70 8.00 8.75
CA LEU A 38 -29.07 9.42 8.69
C LEU A 38 -30.21 9.72 7.70
N THR A 39 -30.45 8.86 6.70
CA THR A 39 -31.48 9.08 5.66
C THR A 39 -32.91 9.23 6.23
N PRO A 40 -33.38 8.39 7.19
CA PRO A 40 -34.68 8.58 7.82
C PRO A 40 -34.79 9.89 8.63
N LEU A 41 -33.68 10.30 9.25
CA LEU A 41 -33.61 11.53 10.06
C LEU A 41 -33.72 12.79 9.20
N GLN A 42 -33.43 12.71 7.89
CA GLN A 42 -33.68 13.77 6.92
C GLN A 42 -35.11 14.31 7.03
N SER A 43 -36.11 13.41 7.11
CA SER A 43 -37.53 13.79 7.17
C SER A 43 -37.86 14.61 8.42
N SER A 44 -37.12 14.41 9.51
CA SER A 44 -37.24 15.17 10.76
C SER A 44 -36.47 16.49 10.74
N TRP A 45 -35.43 16.61 9.90
CA TRP A 45 -34.62 17.83 9.76
C TRP A 45 -35.19 18.87 8.79
N VAL A 46 -36.18 18.53 7.96
CA VAL A 46 -36.78 19.44 6.97
C VAL A 46 -37.34 20.74 7.60
N GLY A 47 -37.83 20.69 8.84
CA GLY A 47 -38.47 21.84 9.51
C GLY A 47 -37.53 22.91 10.09
N ALA A 48 -36.27 22.58 10.40
CA ALA A 48 -35.31 23.51 11.03
C ALA A 48 -33.85 23.42 10.51
N GLY A 49 -33.52 22.44 9.66
CA GLY A 49 -32.15 22.14 9.22
C GLY A 49 -32.05 21.45 7.86
N GLY A 50 -33.05 21.59 6.98
CA GLY A 50 -33.07 20.86 5.69
C GLY A 50 -31.84 21.10 4.80
N SER A 51 -31.21 22.27 4.89
CA SER A 51 -29.97 22.57 4.17
C SER A 51 -28.71 22.01 4.82
N SER A 52 -28.71 21.70 6.12
CA SER A 52 -27.54 21.17 6.82
C SER A 52 -27.31 19.70 6.49
N PHE A 53 -28.38 18.92 6.30
CA PHE A 53 -28.25 17.52 5.90
C PHE A 53 -27.63 17.35 4.51
N THR A 54 -28.11 18.11 3.53
CA THR A 54 -27.57 18.07 2.17
C THR A 54 -26.10 18.44 2.14
N GLN A 55 -25.68 19.48 2.88
CA GLN A 55 -24.27 19.86 3.01
C GLN A 55 -23.42 18.77 3.68
N ILE A 56 -23.95 18.13 4.73
CA ILE A 56 -23.26 17.01 5.38
C ILE A 56 -23.10 15.85 4.39
N LYS A 57 -24.14 15.53 3.61
CA LYS A 57 -24.09 14.48 2.60
C LYS A 57 -23.06 14.77 1.50
N GLU A 58 -23.06 15.98 0.95
CA GLU A 58 -22.09 16.37 -0.09
C GLU A 58 -20.64 16.34 0.42
N ARG A 59 -20.41 16.91 1.61
CA ARG A 59 -19.09 16.87 2.25
C ARG A 59 -18.66 15.43 2.50
N PHE A 60 -19.59 14.60 2.96
CA PHE A 60 -19.33 13.20 3.23
C PHE A 60 -18.96 12.40 1.98
N ASP A 61 -19.73 12.54 0.90
CA ASP A 61 -19.44 11.87 -0.37
C ASP A 61 -18.05 12.28 -0.90
N THR A 62 -17.69 13.56 -0.72
CA THR A 62 -16.36 14.09 -1.04
C THR A 62 -15.27 13.48 -0.17
N ASP A 63 -15.46 13.40 1.15
CA ASP A 63 -14.49 12.87 2.09
C ASP A 63 -14.21 11.38 1.84
N VAL A 64 -15.26 10.59 1.53
CA VAL A 64 -15.13 9.17 1.15
C VAL A 64 -14.35 9.00 -0.14
N ALA A 65 -14.63 9.82 -1.16
CA ALA A 65 -13.91 9.78 -2.42
C ALA A 65 -12.42 10.11 -2.24
N ASN A 66 -12.12 11.18 -1.51
CA ASN A 66 -10.75 11.60 -1.22
C ASN A 66 -9.97 10.54 -0.44
N LEU A 67 -10.61 9.94 0.57
CA LEU A 67 -10.01 8.88 1.36
C LEU A 67 -9.69 7.64 0.50
N ASN A 68 -10.61 7.22 -0.36
CA ASN A 68 -10.40 6.08 -1.25
C ASN A 68 -9.25 6.32 -2.23
N VAL A 69 -9.12 7.54 -2.76
CA VAL A 69 -7.99 7.93 -3.62
C VAL A 69 -6.67 7.86 -2.84
N ALA A 70 -6.63 8.44 -1.65
CA ALA A 70 -5.43 8.46 -0.81
C ALA A 70 -4.98 7.04 -0.43
N LEU A 71 -5.90 6.18 0.01
CA LEU A 71 -5.57 4.81 0.42
C LEU A 71 -5.04 3.97 -0.76
N ARG A 72 -5.67 4.08 -1.94
CA ARG A 72 -5.18 3.43 -3.16
C ARG A 72 -3.80 3.93 -3.57
N SER A 73 -3.57 5.24 -3.47
CA SER A 73 -2.26 5.84 -3.76
C SER A 73 -1.17 5.31 -2.82
N ILE A 74 -1.47 5.18 -1.53
CA ILE A 74 -0.53 4.61 -0.55
C ILE A 74 -0.28 3.13 -0.85
N ALA A 75 -1.32 2.32 -1.08
CA ALA A 75 -1.17 0.90 -1.42
C ALA A 75 -0.31 0.71 -2.68
N GLN A 76 -0.51 1.55 -3.69
CA GLN A 76 0.27 1.54 -4.92
C GLN A 76 1.73 1.94 -4.68
N ALA A 77 1.98 2.99 -3.90
CA ALA A 77 3.34 3.42 -3.53
C ALA A 77 4.08 2.34 -2.75
N VAL A 78 3.42 1.68 -1.78
CA VAL A 78 3.99 0.56 -1.01
C VAL A 78 4.29 -0.64 -1.90
N SER A 79 3.40 -0.97 -2.85
CA SER A 79 3.60 -2.05 -3.82
C SER A 79 4.77 -1.78 -4.76
N THR A 80 4.93 -0.54 -5.23
CA THR A 80 6.05 -0.12 -6.08
C THR A 80 7.36 -0.21 -5.30
N ALA A 81 7.41 0.36 -4.09
CA ALA A 81 8.61 0.27 -3.24
C ALA A 81 9.03 -1.19 -3.00
N GLY A 82 8.09 -2.09 -2.72
CA GLY A 82 8.40 -3.52 -2.53
C GLY A 82 8.99 -4.19 -3.77
N ARG A 83 8.52 -3.81 -4.97
CA ARG A 83 9.07 -4.29 -6.25
C ARG A 83 10.47 -3.75 -6.50
N ASP A 84 10.68 -2.46 -6.27
CA ASP A 84 11.99 -1.81 -6.45
C ASP A 84 13.04 -2.41 -5.51
N TYR A 85 12.66 -2.70 -4.26
CA TYR A 85 13.53 -3.41 -3.32
C TYR A 85 13.90 -4.82 -3.80
N THR A 86 12.94 -5.55 -4.40
CA THR A 86 13.19 -6.90 -4.92
C THR A 86 14.13 -6.87 -6.11
N LEU A 87 13.90 -5.95 -7.06
CA LEU A 87 14.74 -5.76 -8.24
C LEU A 87 16.19 -5.44 -7.85
N SER A 88 16.36 -4.47 -6.94
CA SER A 88 17.69 -4.05 -6.49
C SER A 88 18.46 -5.16 -5.77
N ASP A 89 17.78 -6.04 -5.02
CA ASP A 89 18.43 -7.21 -4.40
C ASP A 89 18.86 -8.25 -5.42
N ASP A 90 18.04 -8.50 -6.45
CA ASP A 90 18.37 -9.44 -7.51
C ASP A 90 19.57 -8.95 -8.34
N GLU A 91 19.62 -7.65 -8.66
CA GLU A 91 20.77 -7.02 -9.31
C GLU A 91 22.04 -7.14 -8.47
N MET A 92 21.97 -6.76 -7.18
CA MET A 92 23.11 -6.87 -6.26
C MET A 92 23.56 -8.32 -6.07
N ARG A 93 22.64 -9.29 -6.03
CA ARG A 93 22.96 -10.71 -5.97
C ARG A 93 23.68 -11.20 -7.21
N GLN A 94 23.26 -10.74 -8.40
CA GLN A 94 23.92 -11.10 -9.65
C GLN A 94 25.33 -10.52 -9.70
N GLU A 95 25.50 -9.26 -9.30
CA GLU A 95 26.81 -8.61 -9.24
C GLU A 95 27.75 -9.31 -8.26
N MET A 96 27.25 -9.66 -7.06
CA MET A 96 28.02 -10.43 -6.07
C MET A 96 28.41 -11.83 -6.57
N GLN A 97 27.52 -12.51 -7.31
CA GLN A 97 27.82 -13.80 -7.92
C GLN A 97 28.92 -13.68 -8.99
N GLN A 98 28.85 -12.64 -9.82
CA GLN A 98 29.87 -12.36 -10.83
C GLN A 98 31.23 -12.04 -10.19
N ALA A 99 31.26 -11.14 -9.19
CA ALA A 99 32.47 -10.80 -8.45
C ALA A 99 33.10 -12.03 -7.76
N GLY A 100 32.27 -12.88 -7.16
CA GLY A 100 32.72 -14.14 -6.55
C GLY A 100 33.28 -15.14 -7.57
N ALA A 101 32.66 -15.25 -8.75
CA ALA A 101 33.15 -16.09 -9.83
C ALA A 101 34.53 -15.62 -10.33
N SER A 102 34.70 -14.32 -10.59
CA SER A 102 35.97 -13.73 -11.01
C SER A 102 37.08 -13.90 -9.98
N ALA A 103 36.78 -13.72 -8.69
CA ALA A 103 37.74 -13.96 -7.61
C ALA A 103 38.18 -15.44 -7.54
N GLY A 104 37.25 -16.37 -7.78
CA GLY A 104 37.55 -17.80 -7.86
C GLY A 104 38.47 -18.16 -9.02
N GLU A 105 38.28 -17.54 -10.19
CA GLU A 105 39.15 -17.73 -11.36
C GLU A 105 40.57 -17.23 -11.11
N ILE A 106 40.72 -16.04 -10.52
CA ILE A 106 42.03 -15.49 -10.13
C ILE A 106 42.75 -16.42 -9.15
N THR A 107 42.02 -16.93 -8.16
CA THR A 107 42.58 -17.85 -7.14
C THR A 107 43.07 -19.14 -7.79
N ARG A 108 42.33 -19.70 -8.76
CA ARG A 108 42.75 -20.89 -9.51
C ARG A 108 43.98 -20.62 -10.37
N ALA A 109 44.07 -19.46 -11.02
CA ALA A 109 45.22 -19.09 -11.83
C ALA A 109 46.52 -19.01 -11.02
N LEU A 110 46.45 -18.57 -9.77
CA LEU A 110 47.60 -18.47 -8.86
C LEU A 110 48.08 -19.81 -8.30
N MET A 111 47.27 -20.87 -8.34
CA MET A 111 47.61 -22.20 -7.80
C MET A 111 48.25 -23.16 -8.82
N ILE A 112 48.30 -22.78 -10.10
CA ILE A 112 48.78 -23.63 -11.21
C ILE A 112 50.19 -23.22 -11.68
N ASN A 113 50.79 -22.19 -11.07
CA ASN A 113 52.17 -21.74 -11.29
C ASN A 113 53.00 -21.88 -10.02
#